data_AF-A0A7Y9XVI6-F1
#
_entry.id   AF-A0A7Y9XVI6-F1
#
_cell.length_a   1.000
_cell.length_b   1.000
_cell.length_c   1.000
_cell.angle_alpha   90.00
_cell.angle_beta   90.00
_cell.angle_gamma   90.00
#
_symmetry.space_group_name_H-M   'P 1'
#
loop_
_entity.id
_entity.type
_entity.pdbx_description
1 polymer ?
#
loop_
_entity_poly.entity_id
_entity_poly.type
_entity_poly.pdbx_seq_one_letter_code
_entity_poly.pdbx_strand_id
1 'polypeptide(L)'
;MAEERITTTETGGRSPDTTHTTVIQERAPDNRSGSGWLIGIVLLIAVVAGIFIFSQMGGAEAAKDNAIADAASDVGDAAGQIGEAAGDVGQAAKDAADNVSE
;
A
#
# COMPACT_ATOMS: atom_id res chain seq x y z
N MET A 1 -35.23 -13.68 34.38
CA MET A 1 -34.92 -13.70 35.82
C MET A 1 -33.57 -14.38 35.95
N ALA A 2 -32.52 -13.63 36.29
CA ALA A 2 -31.17 -14.19 36.38
C ALA A 2 -30.99 -14.79 37.77
N GLU A 3 -30.68 -16.08 37.82
CA GLU A 3 -30.37 -16.79 39.06
C GLU A 3 -28.91 -16.51 39.45
N GLU A 4 -28.73 -15.68 40.48
CA GLU A 4 -27.42 -15.40 41.06
C GLU A 4 -27.02 -16.59 41.94
N ARG A 5 -26.04 -17.38 41.50
CA ARG A 5 -25.48 -18.49 42.29
C ARG A 5 -24.22 -18.02 43.01
N ILE A 6 -24.37 -17.59 44.26
CA ILE A 6 -23.25 -17.32 45.17
C ILE A 6 -22.83 -18.65 45.79
N THR A 7 -21.63 -19.14 45.45
CA THR A 7 -21.03 -20.30 46.12
C THR A 7 -20.07 -19.80 47.18
N THR A 8 -20.53 -19.81 48.43
CA THR A 8 -19.71 -19.53 49.61
C THR A 8 -19.10 -20.83 50.14
N THR A 9 -17.80 -20.98 49.99
CA THR A 9 -17.03 -22.06 50.63
C THR A 9 -16.51 -21.58 51.98
N GLU A 10 -17.17 -21.98 53.06
CA GLU A 10 -16.72 -21.75 54.43
C GLU A 10 -15.72 -22.84 54.82
N THR A 11 -14.42 -22.53 54.77
CA THR A 11 -13.39 -23.41 55.36
C THR A 11 -13.31 -23.11 56.84
N GLY A 12 -14.07 -23.88 57.63
CA GLY A 12 -14.03 -23.84 59.08
C GLY A 12 -12.65 -24.21 59.61
N GLY A 13 -11.88 -23.21 60.04
CA GLY A 13 -10.61 -23.37 60.74
C GLY A 13 -10.52 -22.38 61.89
N ARG A 14 -10.82 -22.85 63.10
CA ARG A 14 -10.73 -22.12 64.37
C ARG A 14 -9.33 -21.51 64.56
N SER A 15 -9.23 -20.18 64.58
CA SER A 15 -8.10 -19.42 65.11
C SER A 15 -8.59 -18.03 65.54
N PRO A 16 -8.43 -17.63 66.81
CA PRO A 16 -8.95 -16.37 67.32
C PRO A 16 -7.93 -15.25 67.10
N ASP A 17 -7.82 -14.74 65.87
CA ASP A 17 -7.18 -13.46 65.52
C ASP A 17 -7.38 -13.23 64.01
N THR A 18 -8.63 -13.03 63.59
CA THR A 18 -8.98 -12.94 62.16
C THR A 18 -8.91 -11.49 61.69
N THR A 19 -7.71 -11.03 61.32
CA THR A 19 -7.58 -9.88 60.40
C THR A 19 -8.21 -10.29 59.06
N HIS A 20 -9.39 -9.73 58.76
CA HIS A 20 -10.03 -9.90 57.46
C HIS A 20 -9.20 -9.18 56.39
N THR A 21 -8.27 -9.90 55.78
CA THR A 21 -7.62 -9.45 54.55
C THR A 21 -8.49 -9.89 53.39
N THR A 22 -9.33 -8.99 52.91
CA THR A 22 -9.99 -9.18 51.61
C THR A 22 -8.91 -9.05 50.55
N VAL A 23 -8.34 -10.17 50.13
CA VAL A 23 -7.53 -10.22 48.91
C VAL A 23 -8.51 -10.06 47.75
N ILE A 24 -8.63 -8.83 47.25
CA ILE A 24 -9.29 -8.58 45.98
C ILE A 24 -8.33 -9.12 44.93
N GLN A 25 -8.52 -10.39 44.56
CA GLN A 25 -8.09 -10.86 43.24
C GLN A 25 -9.02 -10.14 42.27
N GLU A 26 -8.64 -8.93 41.89
CA GLU A 26 -9.03 -8.43 40.58
C GLU A 26 -8.64 -9.56 39.65
N ARG A 27 -9.65 -10.16 39.01
CA ARG A 27 -9.45 -11.05 37.87
C ARG A 27 -8.75 -10.19 36.83
N ALA A 28 -7.44 -10.08 36.95
CA ALA A 28 -6.57 -9.39 36.04
C ALA A 28 -6.81 -10.10 34.72
N PRO A 29 -7.59 -9.52 33.80
CA PRO A 29 -8.44 -10.24 32.87
C PRO A 29 -7.70 -11.43 32.29
N ASP A 30 -7.91 -12.57 32.94
CA ASP A 30 -7.20 -13.79 32.65
C ASP A 30 -7.63 -14.17 31.23
N ASN A 31 -6.66 -14.16 30.32
CA ASN A 31 -6.71 -14.92 29.07
C ASN A 31 -7.47 -14.28 27.88
N ARG A 32 -7.41 -12.96 27.67
CA ARG A 32 -7.67 -12.35 26.33
C ARG A 32 -6.41 -11.96 25.55
N SER A 33 -5.23 -12.37 26.01
CA SER A 33 -3.94 -11.96 25.45
C SER A 33 -3.56 -12.60 24.10
N GLY A 34 -4.16 -13.75 23.72
CA GLY A 34 -3.82 -14.41 22.43
C GLY A 34 -4.57 -13.89 21.21
N SER A 35 -5.85 -13.53 21.36
CA SER A 35 -6.70 -13.11 20.23
C SER A 35 -6.35 -11.71 19.73
N GLY A 36 -6.09 -10.76 20.64
CA GLY A 36 -5.67 -9.42 20.28
C GLY A 36 -4.31 -9.40 19.56
N TRP A 37 -3.41 -10.33 19.93
CA TRP A 37 -2.10 -10.44 19.28
C TRP A 37 -2.20 -11.03 17.87
N LEU A 38 -3.03 -12.05 17.66
CA LEU A 38 -3.32 -12.59 16.32
C LEU A 38 -3.95 -11.54 15.39
N ILE A 39 -4.93 -10.78 15.89
CA ILE A 39 -5.52 -9.66 15.16
C ILE A 39 -4.47 -8.58 14.86
N GLY A 40 -3.58 -8.29 15.81
CA GLY A 40 -2.46 -7.37 15.61
C GLY A 40 -1.51 -7.83 14.50
N ILE A 41 -1.15 -9.11 14.46
CA ILE A 41 -0.29 -9.70 13.42
C ILE A 41 -0.98 -9.65 12.06
N VAL A 42 -2.27 -9.98 11.97
CA VAL A 42 -3.03 -9.93 10.72
C VAL A 42 -3.10 -8.50 10.19
N LEU A 43 -3.36 -7.51 11.07
CA LEU A 43 -3.34 -6.09 10.69
C LEU A 43 -1.95 -5.64 10.22
N LEU A 44 -0.88 -6.07 10.89
CA LEU A 44 0.49 -5.76 10.48
C LEU A 44 0.77 -6.28 9.06
N ILE A 45 0.41 -7.54 8.78
CA ILE A 45 0.56 -8.15 7.45
C ILE A 45 -0.26 -7.39 6.41
N ALA A 46 -1.50 -6.99 6.73
CA ALA A 46 -2.35 -6.21 5.84
C ALA A 46 -1.74 -4.84 5.50
N VAL A 47 -1.11 -4.16 6.47
CA VAL A 47 -0.40 -2.90 6.23
C VAL A 47 0.81 -3.11 5.32
N VAL A 48 1.63 -4.14 5.56
CA VAL A 48 2.79 -4.44 4.71
C VAL A 48 2.37 -4.79 3.28
N ALA A 49 1.32 -5.61 3.12
CA ALA A 49 0.76 -5.94 1.81
C ALA A 49 0.17 -4.70 1.11
N GLY A 50 -0.51 -3.84 1.87
CA GLY A 50 -1.04 -2.56 1.37
C GLY A 50 0.07 -1.65 0.86
N ILE A 51 1.16 -1.49 1.62
CA ILE A 51 2.34 -0.72 1.20
C ILE A 51 2.97 -1.37 -0.04
N PHE A 52 3.12 -2.69 -0.08
CA PHE A 52 3.72 -3.38 -1.23
C PHE A 52 2.92 -3.18 -2.53
N ILE A 53 1.59 -3.36 -2.47
CA ILE A 53 0.70 -3.16 -3.61
C ILE A 53 0.65 -1.67 -4.01
N PHE A 54 0.59 -0.77 -3.04
CA PHE A 54 0.59 0.68 -3.28
C PHE A 54 1.92 1.18 -3.87
N SER A 55 3.06 0.65 -3.39
CA SER A 55 4.38 0.91 -3.96
C SER A 55 4.54 0.31 -5.36
N GLN A 56 3.91 -0.84 -5.63
CA GLN A 56 3.88 -1.41 -6.98
C GLN A 56 3.03 -0.58 -7.96
N MET A 57 1.94 0.05 -7.47
CA MET A 57 1.20 1.07 -8.22
C MET A 57 2.06 2.32 -8.49
N GLY A 58 2.81 2.83 -7.51
CA GLY A 58 3.69 3.98 -7.69
C GLY A 58 4.91 3.72 -8.58
N GLY A 59 5.43 2.48 -8.63
CA GLY A 59 6.53 2.09 -9.50
C GLY A 59 6.13 1.87 -10.96
N ALA A 60 4.84 1.61 -11.24
CA ALA A 60 4.33 1.47 -12.59
C ALA A 60 4.38 2.79 -13.38
N GLU A 61 4.23 3.94 -12.72
CA GLU A 61 4.37 5.26 -13.35
C GLU A 61 5.82 5.55 -13.76
N ALA A 62 6.80 5.27 -12.91
CA ALA A 62 8.22 5.49 -13.24
C ALA A 62 8.72 4.59 -14.39
N ALA A 63 8.28 3.34 -14.47
CA ALA A 63 8.62 2.46 -15.59
C ALA A 63 7.90 2.88 -16.88
N LYS A 64 6.65 3.35 -16.76
CA LYS A 64 5.85 3.83 -17.89
C LYS A 64 6.36 5.17 -18.43
N ASP A 65 6.83 6.07 -17.57
CA ASP A 65 7.40 7.36 -17.96
C ASP A 65 8.74 7.20 -18.71
N ASN A 66 9.58 6.25 -18.30
CA ASN A 66 10.79 5.92 -19.06
C ASN A 66 10.46 5.32 -20.44
N ALA A 67 9.50 4.39 -20.50
CA ALA A 67 9.05 3.82 -21.78
C ALA A 67 8.38 4.86 -22.70
N ILE A 68 7.65 5.82 -22.14
CA ILE A 68 7.03 6.94 -22.87
C ILE A 68 8.11 7.92 -23.36
N ALA A 69 9.15 8.19 -22.56
CA ALA A 69 10.25 9.05 -22.96
C ALA A 69 11.04 8.46 -24.14
N ASP A 70 11.34 7.16 -24.10
CA ASP A 70 12.01 6.45 -25.21
C ASP A 70 11.14 6.47 -26.48
N ALA A 71 9.85 6.15 -26.35
CA ALA A 71 8.92 6.20 -27.48
C ALA A 71 8.75 7.61 -28.05
N ALA A 72 8.77 8.65 -27.22
CA ALA A 72 8.72 10.04 -27.66
C ALA A 72 10.00 10.45 -28.41
N SER A 73 11.16 9.94 -27.99
CA SER A 73 12.44 10.17 -28.69
C SER A 73 12.41 9.55 -30.08
N ASP A 74 11.99 8.28 -30.20
CA ASP A 74 11.88 7.57 -31.47
C ASP A 74 10.92 8.28 -32.45
N VAL A 75 9.81 8.81 -31.96
CA VAL A 75 8.85 9.60 -32.77
C VAL A 75 9.45 10.94 -33.18
N GLY A 76 10.22 11.60 -32.30
CA GLY A 76 10.93 12.83 -32.62
C GLY A 76 11.94 12.65 -33.75
N ASP A 77 12.74 11.58 -33.69
CA ASP A 77 13.73 11.24 -34.70
C ASP A 77 13.08 10.86 -36.05
N ALA A 78 11.97 10.12 -36.01
CA ALA A 78 11.21 9.80 -37.21
C ALA A 78 10.57 11.05 -37.83
N ALA A 79 10.01 11.95 -37.01
CA ALA A 79 9.44 13.22 -37.48
C ALA A 79 10.51 14.14 -38.08
N GLY A 80 11.72 14.17 -37.49
CA GLY A 80 12.87 14.89 -38.04
C GLY A 80 13.24 14.43 -39.44
N GLN A 81 13.42 13.11 -39.62
CA GLN A 81 13.74 12.51 -40.92
C GLN A 81 12.66 12.77 -41.99
N ILE A 82 11.38 12.73 -41.61
CA ILE A 82 10.27 13.08 -42.51
C ILE A 82 10.32 14.56 -42.87
N GLY A 83 10.60 15.43 -41.90
CA GLY A 83 10.73 16.87 -42.11
C GLY A 83 11.85 17.22 -43.09
N GLU A 84 13.02 16.59 -42.93
CA GLU A 84 14.16 16.73 -43.84
C GLU A 84 13.81 16.27 -45.26
N ALA A 85 13.24 15.07 -45.41
CA ALA A 85 12.83 14.55 -46.71
C ALA A 85 11.75 15.42 -47.39
N ALA A 86 10.78 15.92 -46.63
CA ALA A 86 9.77 16.84 -47.13
C ALA A 86 10.37 18.19 -47.55
N GLY A 87 11.36 18.68 -46.79
CA GLY A 87 12.15 19.86 -47.12
C GLY A 87 12.88 19.72 -48.46
N ASP A 88 13.63 18.63 -48.63
CA ASP A 88 14.39 18.33 -49.85
C ASP A 88 13.49 18.24 -51.08
N VAL A 89 12.34 17.56 -50.95
CA VAL A 89 11.34 17.47 -52.04
C VAL A 89 10.76 18.84 -52.35
N GLY A 90 10.45 19.65 -51.34
CA GLY A 90 9.96 21.01 -51.53
C GLY A 90 10.97 21.90 -52.24
N GLN A 91 12.25 21.78 -51.89
CA GLN A 91 13.36 22.48 -52.53
C GLN A 91 13.46 22.09 -54.00
N ALA A 92 13.52 20.78 -54.29
CA ALA A 92 13.63 20.27 -55.65
C ALA A 92 12.43 20.64 -56.53
N ALA A 93 11.21 20.63 -55.97
CA ALA A 93 10.00 21.03 -56.68
C ALA A 93 10.02 22.53 -57.03
N LYS A 94 10.52 23.37 -56.11
CA LYS A 94 10.68 24.81 -56.34
C LYS A 94 11.70 25.08 -57.44
N ASP A 95 12.87 24.45 -57.36
CA ASP A 95 13.93 24.59 -58.36
C ASP A 95 13.45 24.16 -59.75
N ALA A 96 12.67 23.07 -59.84
CA ALA A 96 12.08 22.62 -61.10
C ALA A 96 11.05 23.62 -61.66
N ALA A 97 10.22 24.22 -60.81
CA ALA A 97 9.24 25.22 -61.22
C ALA A 97 9.90 26.52 -61.72
N ASP A 98 10.96 26.95 -61.06
CA ASP A 98 11.70 28.16 -61.43
C ASP A 98 12.38 27.97 -62.80
N ASN A 99 12.98 26.81 -63.07
CA ASN A 99 13.61 26.49 -64.38
C ASN A 99 12.61 26.39 -65.55
N VAL A 100 11.34 26.08 -65.30
CA VAL A 100 10.30 26.02 -66.34
C VAL A 100 9.72 27.40 -66.65
N SER A 101 9.90 28.37 -65.75
CA SER A 101 9.36 29.72 -65.86
C SER A 101 10.28 30.70 -66.62
N GLU A 102 11.49 30.25 -66.98
CA GLU A 102 12.51 30.98 -67.73
C GLU A 102 12.53 30.59 -69.22
#